data_AF-A0A4R4IE45-F1
#
_entry.id   AF-A0A4R4IE45-F1
#
_cell.length_a   1.000
_cell.length_b   1.000
_cell.length_c   1.000
_cell.angle_alpha   90.00
_cell.angle_beta   90.00
_cell.angle_gamma   90.00
#
_symmetry.space_group_name_H-M   'P 1'
#
loop_
_entity.id
_entity.type
_entity.pdbx_description
1 polymer ?
#
loop_
_entity_poly.entity_id
_entity_poly.type
_entity_poly.pdbx_seq_one_letter_code
_entity_poly.pdbx_strand_id
1 'polypeptide(L)' 'MPLDDLAGEALRGALRVVGRMLVELVFEILLKGTGHVVIRLFRPGKEPGDAACALVGLLVWAGVAAGAFLLHRQMTG' A
#
# COMPACT_ATOMS: atom_id res chain seq x y z
N MET A 1 -10.66 -24.82 29.38
CA MET A 1 -10.20 -23.60 28.72
C MET A 1 -11.42 -22.82 28.27
N PRO A 2 -11.54 -21.53 28.61
CA PRO A 2 -12.70 -20.72 28.22
C PRO A 2 -12.73 -20.59 26.70
N LEU A 3 -13.88 -20.85 26.08
CA LEU A 3 -14.08 -20.72 24.64
C LEU A 3 -13.82 -19.27 24.16
N ASP A 4 -13.93 -18.31 25.06
CA ASP A 4 -13.64 -16.89 24.85
C ASP A 4 -12.17 -16.61 24.46
N ASP A 5 -11.20 -17.32 25.05
CA ASP A 5 -9.78 -17.16 24.70
C ASP A 5 -9.51 -17.69 23.28
N LEU A 6 -10.09 -18.84 22.93
CA LEU A 6 -9.91 -19.47 21.62
C LEU A 6 -10.56 -18.63 20.51
N ALA A 7 -11.73 -18.05 20.78
CA ALA A 7 -12.40 -17.13 19.86
C ALA A 7 -11.63 -15.82 19.70
N GLY A 8 -11.07 -15.27 20.79
CA GLY A 8 -10.27 -14.05 20.76
C GLY A 8 -8.98 -14.19 19.95
N GLU A 9 -8.30 -15.32 20.06
CA GLU A 9 -7.05 -15.59 19.33
C GLU A 9 -7.30 -15.87 17.83
N ALA A 10 -8.35 -16.63 17.51
CA ALA A 10 -8.78 -16.85 16.13
C ALA A 10 -9.23 -15.56 15.44
N LEU A 11 -10.03 -14.72 16.14
CA LEU A 11 -10.49 -13.44 15.63
C LEU A 11 -9.33 -12.48 15.38
N ARG A 12 -8.36 -12.42 16.30
CA ARG A 12 -7.17 -11.58 16.15
C ARG A 12 -6.30 -12.03 14.97
N GLY A 13 -6.18 -13.34 14.76
CA GLY A 13 -5.53 -13.91 13.58
C GLY A 13 -6.24 -13.51 12.28
N ALA A 14 -7.57 -13.70 12.23
CA ALA A 14 -8.38 -13.34 11.07
C ALA A 14 -8.30 -11.84 10.76
N LEU A 15 -8.41 -10.98 11.77
CA LEU A 15 -8.31 -9.53 11.60
C LEU A 15 -6.93 -9.10 11.05
N ARG A 16 -5.86 -9.79 11.45
CA ARG A 16 -4.51 -9.53 10.94
C ARG A 16 -4.37 -9.92 9.47
N VAL A 17 -4.97 -11.03 9.06
CA VAL A 17 -4.99 -11.48 7.66
C VAL A 17 -5.83 -10.52 6.81
N VAL A 18 -7.05 -10.20 7.25
CA VAL A 18 -7.93 -9.26 6.55
C VAL A 18 -7.29 -7.88 6.45
N GLY A 19 -6.71 -7.37 7.54
CA GLY A 19 -5.98 -6.10 7.56
C GLY A 19 -4.81 -6.10 6.59
N ARG A 20 -4.00 -7.17 6.55
CA ARG A 20 -2.89 -7.30 5.59
C ARG A 20 -3.40 -7.32 4.14
N MET A 21 -4.46 -8.07 3.87
CA MET A 21 -5.06 -8.17 2.53
C MET A 21 -5.65 -6.83 2.07
N LEU A 22 -6.33 -6.11 2.96
CA LEU A 22 -6.84 -4.76 2.68
C LEU A 22 -5.71 -3.78 2.42
N VAL A 23 -4.65 -3.82 3.22
CA VAL A 23 -3.46 -2.99 3.00
C VAL A 23 -2.84 -3.30 1.64
N GLU A 24 -2.65 -4.57 1.30
CA GLU A 24 -2.10 -5.00 0.01
C GLU A 24 -2.98 -4.55 -1.17
N LEU A 25 -4.30 -4.70 -1.05
CA LEU A 25 -5.27 -4.23 -2.04
C LEU A 25 -5.27 -2.69 -2.18
N VAL A 26 -5.24 -1.98 -1.06
CA VAL A 26 -5.16 -0.52 -1.04
C VAL A 26 -3.84 -0.06 -1.65
N PHE A 27 -2.72 -0.72 -1.34
CA PHE A 27 -1.44 -0.46 -1.99
C PHE A 27 -1.53 -0.74 -3.48
N GLU A 28 -2.10 -1.85 -3.93
CA GLU A 28 -2.22 -2.16 -5.35
C GLU A 28 -3.05 -1.11 -6.09
N ILE A 29 -4.21 -0.74 -5.55
CA ILE A 29 -5.09 0.30 -6.10
C ILE A 29 -4.39 1.66 -6.09
N LEU A 30 -3.72 2.02 -4.99
CA LEU A 30 -2.97 3.26 -4.89
C LEU A 30 -1.80 3.27 -5.87
N LEU A 31 -0.99 2.22 -5.95
CA LEU A 31 0.19 2.09 -6.81
C LEU A 31 -0.22 2.09 -8.29
N LYS A 32 -1.03 1.14 -8.74
CA LYS A 32 -1.46 1.06 -10.15
C LYS A 32 -2.33 2.26 -10.52
N GLY A 33 -3.21 2.71 -9.62
CA GLY A 33 -4.07 3.87 -9.84
C GLY A 33 -3.28 5.18 -9.95
N THR A 34 -2.36 5.46 -9.02
CA THR A 34 -1.49 6.65 -9.15
C THR A 34 -0.58 6.56 -10.35
N GLY A 35 0.01 5.40 -10.62
CA GLY A 35 0.83 5.19 -11.82
C GLY A 35 0.06 5.48 -13.11
N HIS A 36 -1.17 5.01 -13.21
CA HIS A 36 -2.03 5.27 -14.37
C HIS A 36 -2.35 6.77 -14.51
N VAL A 37 -2.73 7.44 -13.42
CA VAL A 37 -3.03 8.89 -13.43
C VAL A 37 -1.79 9.70 -13.80
N VAL A 38 -0.63 9.39 -13.21
CA VAL A 38 0.63 10.10 -13.46
C VAL A 38 1.06 9.90 -14.91
N ILE A 39 1.08 8.68 -15.43
CA ILE A 39 1.47 8.43 -16.82
C ILE A 39 0.50 9.11 -17.78
N ARG A 40 -0.81 9.06 -17.51
CA ARG A 40 -1.82 9.71 -18.34
C ARG A 40 -1.69 11.24 -18.34
N LEU A 41 -1.26 11.83 -17.22
CA LEU A 41 -1.01 13.26 -17.08
C LEU A 41 0.25 13.71 -17.84
N PHE A 42 1.34 12.94 -17.77
CA PHE A 42 2.61 13.28 -18.43
C PHE A 42 2.70 12.83 -19.90
N ARG A 43 1.94 11.80 -20.29
CA ARG A 43 1.82 11.31 -21.68
C ARG A 43 0.35 11.11 -22.06
N PRO A 44 -0.39 12.20 -22.28
CA PRO A 44 -1.73 12.11 -22.81
C PRO A 44 -1.68 11.45 -24.22
N GLY A 45 -2.51 10.43 -24.43
CA GLY A 45 -2.67 9.77 -25.75
C GLY A 45 -1.84 8.50 -25.98
N LYS A 46 -1.03 8.04 -25.02
CA LYS A 46 -0.45 6.69 -25.04
C LYS A 46 -1.08 5.85 -23.94
N GLU A 47 -1.56 4.67 -24.28
CA GLU A 47 -2.04 3.70 -23.30
C GLU A 47 -0.88 3.35 -22.34
N PRO A 48 -1.01 3.66 -21.05
CA PRO A 48 0.00 3.31 -20.07
C PRO A 48 0.12 1.79 -20.01
N GLY A 49 1.31 1.25 -20.29
CA GLY A 49 1.55 -0.18 -20.06
C GLY A 49 1.39 -0.52 -18.58
N ASP A 50 0.74 -1.63 -18.26
CA ASP A 50 0.41 -2.02 -16.88
C ASP A 50 1.66 -2.11 -15.99
N ALA A 51 2.76 -2.64 -16.54
CA ALA A 51 4.06 -2.67 -15.87
C ALA A 51 4.63 -1.27 -15.58
N ALA A 52 4.42 -0.30 -16.49
CA ALA A 52 4.87 1.07 -16.29
C ALA A 52 4.05 1.77 -15.19
N CYS A 53 2.73 1.54 -15.15
CA CYS A 53 1.88 2.04 -14.06
C CYS A 53 2.34 1.51 -12.71
N ALA A 54 2.57 0.19 -12.61
CA ALA A 54 3.05 -0.42 -11.38
C ALA A 54 4.40 0.17 -10.92
N LEU A 55 5.36 0.34 -11.84
CA LEU A 55 6.68 0.92 -11.55
C LEU A 55 6.59 2.39 -11.10
N VAL A 56 5.81 3.22 -11.79
CA VAL A 56 5.65 4.64 -11.45
C VAL A 56 4.95 4.80 -10.10
N GLY A 57 3.89 4.02 -9.86
CA GLY A 57 3.25 3.96 -8.55
C GLY A 57 4.24 3.58 -7.45
N LEU A 58 5.04 2.53 -7.68
CA LEU A 58 6.02 2.04 -6.72
C LEU A 58 7.05 3.09 -6.35
N LEU A 59 7.57 3.82 -7.33
CA LEU A 59 8.53 4.90 -7.09
C LEU A 59 7.93 6.05 -6.27
N VAL A 60 6.69 6.45 -6.57
CA VAL A 60 5.99 7.51 -5.82
C VAL A 60 5.85 7.09 -4.35
N TRP A 61 5.32 5.90 -4.09
CA TRP A 61 5.09 5.42 -2.73
C TRP A 61 6.38 5.08 -1.99
N ALA A 62 7.42 4.59 -2.67
CA ALA A 62 8.74 4.41 -2.07
C ALA A 62 9.32 5.75 -1.60
N GLY A 63 9.15 6.82 -2.39
CA GLY A 63 9.52 8.19 -1.98
C GLY A 63 8.75 8.67 -0.76
N VAL A 64 7.42 8.44 -0.72
CA VAL A 64 6.57 8.78 0.43
C VAL A 64 6.99 8.01 1.68
N ALA A 65 7.22 6.70 1.57
CA ALA A 65 7.64 5.85 2.68
C ALA A 65 9.03 6.24 3.21
N ALA A 66 9.97 6.54 2.31
CA ALA A 66 11.30 7.03 2.69
C ALA A 66 11.19 8.39 3.40
N GLY A 67 10.39 9.32 2.87
CA GLY A 67 10.12 10.61 3.51
C GLY A 67 9.51 10.46 4.89
N ALA A 68 8.48 9.63 5.03
CA ALA A 68 7.84 9.33 6.31
C ALA A 68 8.81 8.69 7.32
N PHE A 69 9.68 7.77 6.87
CA PHE A 69 10.70 7.15 7.71
C PHE A 69 11.73 8.17 8.20
N LEU A 70 12.19 9.06 7.33
CA LEU A 70 13.12 10.14 7.70
C LEU A 70 12.46 11.10 8.70
N LEU A 71 11.21 11.50 8.47
CA LEU A 71 10.43 12.34 9.40
C LEU A 71 10.23 11.66 10.76
N HIS A 72 9.87 10.39 10.79
CA HIS A 72 9.74 9.62 12.03
C HIS A 72 11.08 9.57 12.77
N ARG A 73 12.18 9.35 12.05
CA ARG A 73 13.53 9.34 12.62
C ARG A 73 13.92 10.71 13.20
N GLN A 74 13.47 11.82 12.60
CA GLN A 74 13.70 13.17 13.12
C GLN A 74 12.87 13.45 14.38
N MET A 75 11.65 12.90 14.47
CA MET A 75 10.77 13.10 15.63
C MET A 75 11.10 12.20 16.83
N THR A 76 11.82 11.09 16.60
CA THR A 76 12.21 10.13 17.64
C THR A 76 13.71 10.15 17.93
N GLY A 77 14.44 11.12 17.36
CA GLY A 77 15.89 11.27 17.45
C GLY A 77 16.34 12.36 18.41
#